data_AF-A0A1U7NTB5-F1
#
_entry.id   AF-A0A1U7NTB5-F1
#
_cell.length_a   1.000
_cell.length_b   1.000
_cell.length_c   1.000
_cell.angle_alpha   90.00
_cell.angle_beta   90.00
_cell.angle_gamma   90.00
#
_symmetry.space_group_name_H-M   'P 1'
#
loop_
_entity.id
_entity.type
_entity.pdbx_description
1 polymer ?
#
loop_
_entity_poly.entity_id
_entity_poly.type
_entity_poly.pdbx_seq_one_letter_code
_entity_poly.pdbx_strand_id
1 'polypeptide(L)'
;MRTLSILALLLTATAQAQALITTITDTKAVLGLLRGNVDLYGVTFGSGEFQRGILQLAQQRAIKVRVMTSPKFAQNMKPLKAVGAAVYTMPANFTNSLIVVHGGPIIIPGKTSYQIVTDPKNATAITGLLTQYWQIAKRY
;
A
#
# COMPACT_ATOMS: atom_id res chain seq x y z
N MET A 1 -50.89 39.69 -21.05
CA MET A 1 -50.13 39.84 -19.79
C MET A 1 -49.33 38.58 -19.53
N ARG A 2 -48.03 38.75 -19.26
CA ARG A 2 -47.10 37.88 -18.52
C ARG A 2 -46.73 36.50 -19.10
N THR A 3 -45.60 36.51 -19.79
CA THR A 3 -44.55 35.49 -19.82
C THR A 3 -44.24 34.86 -18.47
N LEU A 4 -43.91 33.56 -18.46
CA LEU A 4 -42.94 32.96 -17.55
C LEU A 4 -42.50 31.57 -18.08
N SER A 5 -41.42 31.57 -18.86
CA SER A 5 -40.65 30.36 -19.17
C SER A 5 -39.69 30.10 -18.03
N ILE A 6 -39.87 28.98 -17.31
CA ILE A 6 -38.91 28.53 -16.30
C ILE A 6 -37.86 27.69 -17.02
N LEU A 7 -36.69 28.30 -17.26
CA LEU A 7 -35.50 27.62 -17.75
C LEU A 7 -34.89 26.83 -16.57
N ALA A 8 -35.11 25.52 -16.52
CA ALA A 8 -34.46 24.65 -15.55
C ALA A 8 -32.99 24.43 -15.98
N LEU A 9 -32.06 25.09 -15.30
CA LEU A 9 -30.63 24.78 -15.40
C LEU A 9 -30.39 23.37 -14.81
N LEU A 10 -30.21 22.39 -15.69
CA LEU A 10 -29.60 21.11 -15.32
C LEU A 10 -28.10 21.35 -15.13
N LEU A 11 -27.68 21.54 -13.89
CA LEU A 11 -26.27 21.44 -13.49
C LEU A 11 -25.82 19.99 -13.72
N THR A 12 -25.22 19.72 -14.86
CA THR A 12 -24.49 18.47 -15.10
C THR A 12 -23.23 18.50 -14.24
N ALA A 13 -23.33 17.97 -13.03
CA ALA A 13 -22.15 17.61 -12.25
C ALA A 13 -21.40 16.54 -13.05
N THR A 14 -20.29 16.92 -13.68
CA THR A 14 -19.36 15.97 -14.26
C THR A 14 -18.70 15.23 -13.09
N ALA A 15 -19.21 14.04 -12.79
CA ALA A 15 -18.51 13.10 -11.94
C ALA A 15 -17.21 12.73 -12.64
N GLN A 16 -16.13 13.48 -12.37
CA GLN A 16 -14.79 13.06 -12.74
C GLN A 16 -14.55 11.72 -12.05
N ALA A 17 -14.51 10.64 -12.84
CA ALA A 17 -14.05 9.35 -12.39
C ALA A 17 -12.67 9.56 -11.73
N GLN A 18 -12.65 9.53 -10.40
CA GLN A 18 -11.41 9.69 -9.63
C GLN A 18 -10.45 8.61 -10.09
N ALA A 19 -9.21 9.01 -10.39
CA ALA A 19 -8.19 8.09 -10.85
C ALA A 19 -8.05 6.95 -9.83
N LEU A 20 -8.41 5.74 -10.26
CA LEU A 20 -8.39 4.51 -9.44
C LEU A 20 -7.01 4.23 -8.85
N ILE A 21 -5.97 4.78 -9.48
CA ILE A 21 -4.58 4.74 -9.05
C ILE A 21 -4.02 6.16 -9.16
N THR A 22 -3.49 6.67 -8.06
CA THR A 22 -2.82 7.98 -8.02
C THR A 22 -1.31 7.80 -7.91
N THR A 23 -0.54 8.57 -8.66
CA THR A 23 0.92 8.60 -8.54
C THR A 23 1.33 9.72 -7.58
N ILE A 24 2.09 9.38 -6.54
CA ILE A 24 2.64 10.31 -5.56
C ILE A 24 4.16 10.24 -5.62
N THR A 25 4.85 11.37 -5.46
CA THR A 25 6.32 11.44 -5.35
C THR A 25 6.80 11.82 -3.95
N ASP A 26 5.94 12.43 -3.13
CA ASP A 26 6.25 12.80 -1.75
C ASP A 26 6.28 11.57 -0.83
N THR A 27 7.50 11.18 -0.44
CA THR A 27 7.75 10.08 0.50
C THR A 27 7.06 10.29 1.85
N LYS A 28 7.00 11.51 2.38
CA LYS A 28 6.39 11.78 3.69
C LYS A 28 4.88 11.61 3.64
N ALA A 29 4.25 12.08 2.57
CA ALA A 29 2.82 11.89 2.35
C ALA A 29 2.46 10.40 2.32
N VAL A 30 3.26 9.57 1.63
CA VAL A 30 3.03 8.12 1.55
C VAL A 30 3.30 7.42 2.88
N LEU A 31 4.32 7.82 3.65
CA LEU A 31 4.54 7.31 5.01
C LEU A 31 3.34 7.62 5.93
N GLY A 32 2.72 8.79 5.77
CA GLY A 32 1.52 9.18 6.52
C GLY A 32 0.27 8.32 6.22
N LEU A 33 0.30 7.52 5.16
CA LEU A 33 -0.77 6.55 4.85
C LEU A 33 -0.63 5.25 5.66
N LEU A 34 0.57 4.95 6.18
CA LEU A 34 0.85 3.72 6.91
C LEU A 34 0.30 3.79 8.32
N ARG A 35 -0.60 2.87 8.67
CA ARG A 35 -1.27 2.83 9.97
C ARG A 35 -1.77 1.42 10.28
N GLY A 36 -1.89 1.10 11.57
CA GLY A 36 -2.45 -0.18 12.01
C GLY A 36 -1.58 -1.37 11.55
N ASN A 37 -2.21 -2.35 10.90
CA ASN A 37 -1.51 -3.52 10.34
C ASN A 37 -1.09 -3.24 8.90
N VAL A 38 0.19 -3.48 8.61
CA VAL A 38 0.79 -3.24 7.31
C VAL A 38 1.51 -4.50 6.84
N ASP A 39 1.04 -5.05 5.72
CA ASP A 39 1.64 -6.21 5.07
C ASP A 39 2.56 -5.75 3.92
N LEU A 40 3.79 -6.25 3.90
CA LEU A 40 4.83 -5.93 2.93
C LEU A 40 5.12 -7.16 2.08
N TYR A 41 4.89 -7.09 0.77
CA TYR A 41 5.15 -8.18 -0.16
C TYR A 41 6.26 -7.78 -1.12
N GLY A 42 7.31 -8.58 -1.25
CA GLY A 42 8.37 -8.35 -2.23
C GLY A 42 9.78 -8.36 -1.65
N VAL A 43 10.69 -7.65 -2.31
CA VAL A 43 12.14 -7.76 -2.07
C VAL A 43 12.80 -6.45 -1.65
N THR A 44 12.25 -5.32 -2.11
CA THR A 44 12.76 -3.96 -1.84
C THR A 44 11.60 -2.98 -1.79
N PHE A 45 11.37 -2.32 -0.67
CA PHE A 45 10.19 -1.48 -0.45
C PHE A 45 10.48 -0.01 -0.77
N GLY A 46 10.61 0.32 -2.06
CA GLY A 46 10.85 1.69 -2.52
C GLY A 46 12.25 2.22 -2.22
N SER A 47 12.38 3.54 -2.10
CA SER A 47 13.64 4.22 -1.83
C SER A 47 14.21 3.90 -0.44
N GLY A 48 15.52 4.12 -0.25
CA GLY A 48 16.15 3.93 1.06
C GLY A 48 15.59 4.89 2.14
N GLU A 49 15.16 6.09 1.74
CA GLU A 49 14.47 7.03 2.65
C GLU A 49 13.14 6.45 3.14
N PHE A 50 12.33 5.92 2.22
CA PHE A 50 11.05 5.32 2.55
C PHE A 50 11.20 4.10 3.45
N GLN A 51 12.17 3.22 3.17
CA GLN A 51 12.47 2.05 4.00
C GLN A 51 12.88 2.44 5.43
N ARG A 52 13.68 3.50 5.60
CA ARG A 52 14.01 4.05 6.92
C ARG A 52 12.76 4.59 7.62
N GLY A 53 11.87 5.26 6.90
CA GLY A 53 10.59 5.73 7.44
C GLY A 53 9.71 4.59 7.95
N ILE A 54 9.57 3.50 7.17
CA ILE A 54 8.85 2.29 7.61
C ILE A 54 9.49 1.71 8.88
N LEU A 55 10.81 1.59 8.90
CA LEU A 55 11.55 1.07 10.05
C LEU A 55 11.30 1.91 11.31
N GLN A 56 11.33 3.24 11.18
CA GLN A 56 11.06 4.16 12.26
C GLN A 56 9.63 4.03 12.80
N LEU A 57 8.63 3.96 11.92
CA LEU A 57 7.22 3.76 12.31
C LEU A 57 7.02 2.42 13.03
N ALA A 58 7.66 1.35 12.56
CA ALA A 58 7.61 0.04 13.20
C ALA A 58 8.31 0.05 14.57
N GLN A 59 9.49 0.67 14.68
CA GLN A 59 10.23 0.82 15.94
C GLN A 59 9.43 1.60 16.98
N GLN A 60 8.72 2.65 16.56
CA GLN A 60 7.81 3.44 17.39
C GLN A 60 6.48 2.73 17.69
N ARG A 61 6.26 1.53 17.12
CA ARG A 61 5.00 0.77 17.20
C ARG A 61 3.78 1.53 16.66
N ALA A 62 4.01 2.53 15.80
CA ALA A 62 2.95 3.24 15.09
C ALA A 62 2.25 2.33 14.06
N ILE A 63 2.98 1.32 13.57
CA ILE A 63 2.47 0.27 12.69
C ILE A 63 2.92 -1.11 13.17
N LYS A 64 2.12 -2.13 12.87
CA LYS A 64 2.47 -3.54 13.02
C LYS A 64 2.80 -4.11 11.65
N VAL A 65 4.05 -4.49 11.45
CA VAL A 65 4.57 -4.93 10.15
C VAL A 65 4.64 -6.45 10.08
N ARG A 66 4.17 -6.99 8.96
CA ARG A 66 4.50 -8.35 8.54
C ARG A 66 5.01 -8.32 7.11
N VAL A 67 6.02 -9.13 6.83
CA VAL A 67 6.71 -9.18 5.54
C VAL A 67 6.55 -10.57 4.92
N MET A 68 6.21 -10.63 3.64
CA MET A 68 6.33 -11.81 2.80
C MET A 68 7.35 -11.55 1.71
N THR A 69 8.42 -12.35 1.70
CA THR A 69 9.50 -12.22 0.72
C THR A 69 9.94 -13.59 0.22
N SER A 70 10.89 -13.66 -0.71
CA SER A 70 11.48 -14.94 -1.08
C SER A 70 12.64 -15.31 -0.14
N PRO A 71 12.94 -16.60 0.06
CA PRO A 71 14.06 -17.03 0.92
C PRO A 71 15.38 -16.34 0.60
N LYS A 72 15.65 -16.05 -0.68
CA LYS A 72 16.85 -15.37 -1.16
C LYS A 72 17.01 -13.95 -0.58
N PHE A 73 15.91 -13.24 -0.35
CA PHE A 73 15.93 -11.85 0.12
C PHE A 73 15.57 -11.71 1.60
N ALA A 74 15.28 -12.81 2.30
CA ALA A 74 14.90 -12.79 3.71
C ALA A 74 15.94 -12.12 4.63
N GLN A 75 17.23 -12.29 4.32
CA GLN A 75 18.33 -11.64 5.06
C GLN A 75 18.24 -10.11 5.02
N ASN A 76 17.72 -9.52 3.95
CA ASN A 76 17.55 -8.07 3.82
C ASN A 76 16.46 -7.53 4.77
N MET A 77 15.61 -8.41 5.30
CA MET A 77 14.52 -8.05 6.23
C MET A 77 14.98 -8.02 7.69
N LYS A 78 16.27 -8.29 7.96
CA LYS A 78 16.85 -8.24 9.32
C LYS A 78 16.50 -6.95 10.09
N PRO A 79 16.61 -5.73 9.52
CA PRO A 79 16.26 -4.52 10.25
C PRO A 79 14.80 -4.49 10.70
N LEU A 80 13.87 -4.91 9.84
CA LEU A 80 12.44 -4.98 10.18
C LEU A 80 12.19 -6.05 11.26
N LYS A 81 12.81 -7.22 11.13
CA LYS A 81 12.72 -8.29 12.13
C LYS A 81 13.23 -7.84 13.50
N ALA A 82 14.32 -7.08 13.53
CA ALA A 82 14.92 -6.56 14.77
C ALA A 82 13.99 -5.60 15.53
N VAL A 83 13.12 -4.87 14.83
CA VAL A 83 12.11 -3.99 15.45
C VAL A 83 10.76 -4.68 15.68
N GLY A 84 10.71 -6.01 15.56
CA GLY A 84 9.53 -6.81 15.88
C GLY A 84 8.60 -7.11 14.71
N ALA A 85 8.97 -6.80 13.48
CA ALA A 85 8.20 -7.23 12.31
C ALA A 85 8.23 -8.76 12.18
N ALA A 86 7.10 -9.36 11.80
CA ALA A 86 7.05 -10.78 11.51
C ALA A 86 7.47 -11.02 10.05
N VAL A 87 8.54 -11.78 9.82
CA VAL A 87 9.05 -12.05 8.47
C VAL A 87 8.69 -13.48 8.07
N TYR A 88 8.11 -13.62 6.88
CA TYR A 88 7.74 -14.88 6.28
C TYR A 88 8.36 -14.98 4.89
N THR A 89 8.59 -16.22 4.48
CA THR A 89 9.19 -16.56 3.21
C THR A 89 8.29 -17.50 2.43
N MET A 90 8.25 -17.31 1.12
CA MET A 90 7.55 -18.19 0.19
C MET A 90 8.42 -18.35 -1.07
N PRO A 91 8.53 -19.56 -1.66
CA PRO A 91 9.25 -19.76 -2.90
C PRO A 91 8.47 -19.11 -4.06
N ALA A 92 8.66 -17.80 -4.24
CA ALA A 92 8.03 -17.01 -5.28
C ALA A 92 9.04 -16.04 -5.91
N ASN A 93 8.87 -15.78 -7.20
CA ASN A 93 9.67 -14.81 -7.92
C ASN A 93 9.00 -13.44 -7.86
N PHE A 94 9.25 -12.71 -6.76
CA PHE A 94 8.76 -11.34 -6.61
C PHE A 94 9.49 -10.42 -7.59
N THR A 95 8.77 -9.93 -8.60
CA THR A 95 9.29 -8.97 -9.58
C THR A 95 9.14 -7.52 -9.13
N ASN A 96 8.14 -7.25 -8.28
CA ASN A 96 7.83 -5.95 -7.72
C ASN A 96 7.55 -6.08 -6.22
N SER A 97 7.48 -4.92 -5.55
CA SER A 97 7.03 -4.84 -4.17
C SER A 97 5.65 -4.20 -4.08
N LEU A 98 4.93 -4.57 -3.04
CA LEU A 98 3.59 -4.10 -2.73
C LEU A 98 3.46 -3.93 -1.22
N ILE A 99 2.76 -2.89 -0.79
CA ILE A 99 2.46 -2.64 0.61
C ILE A 99 0.95 -2.51 0.74
N VAL A 100 0.37 -3.31 1.63
CA VAL A 100 -1.06 -3.33 1.91
C VAL A 100 -1.28 -2.75 3.31
N VAL A 101 -1.99 -1.62 3.37
CA VAL A 101 -2.49 -1.07 4.63
C VAL A 101 -3.87 -1.69 4.88
N HIS A 102 -4.04 -2.45 5.97
CA HIS A 102 -5.31 -3.12 6.25
C HIS A 102 -6.44 -2.09 6.42
N GLY A 103 -7.54 -2.24 5.67
CA GLY A 103 -8.64 -1.28 5.63
C GLY A 103 -8.26 0.09 5.02
N GLY A 104 -7.14 0.15 4.31
CA GLY A 104 -6.59 1.37 3.72
C GLY A 104 -6.12 1.15 2.28
N PRO A 105 -5.23 2.03 1.79
CA PRO A 105 -4.75 1.95 0.42
C PRO A 105 -3.74 0.81 0.22
N ILE A 106 -3.55 0.48 -1.05
CA ILE A 106 -2.43 -0.34 -1.51
C ILE A 106 -1.40 0.58 -2.16
N ILE A 107 -0.14 0.35 -1.83
CA ILE A 107 0.99 1.17 -2.26
C ILE A 107 1.93 0.27 -3.06
N ILE A 108 2.19 0.64 -4.30
CA ILE A 108 3.19 0.01 -5.16
C ILE A 108 4.38 0.97 -5.21
N PRO A 109 5.43 0.74 -4.41
CA PRO A 109 6.58 1.63 -4.37
C PRO A 109 7.49 1.42 -5.59
N GLY A 110 7.78 2.50 -6.29
CA GLY A 110 8.86 2.60 -7.28
C GLY A 110 10.12 3.22 -6.68
N LYS A 111 11.11 3.51 -7.53
CA LYS A 111 12.37 4.16 -7.10
C LYS A 111 12.17 5.63 -6.70
N THR A 112 11.33 6.35 -7.43
CA THR A 112 11.13 7.80 -7.30
C THR A 112 9.67 8.22 -7.14
N SER A 113 8.74 7.27 -7.23
CA SER A 113 7.31 7.50 -7.13
C SER A 113 6.59 6.29 -6.54
N TYR A 114 5.34 6.49 -6.16
CA TYR A 114 4.47 5.51 -5.55
C TYR A 114 3.14 5.51 -6.29
N GLN A 115 2.68 4.35 -6.73
CA GLN A 115 1.30 4.21 -7.21
C GLN A 115 0.42 3.80 -6.04
N ILE A 116 -0.65 4.55 -5.79
CA ILE A 116 -1.55 4.35 -4.66
C ILE A 116 -2.92 3.97 -5.19
N VAL A 117 -3.39 2.78 -4.82
CA VAL A 117 -4.77 2.34 -5.06
C VAL A 117 -5.59 2.73 -3.84
N THR A 118 -6.48 3.71 -4.00
CA THR A 118 -7.35 4.22 -2.92
C THR A 118 -8.79 3.75 -3.03
N ASP A 119 -9.19 3.20 -4.19
CA ASP A 119 -10.53 2.63 -4.37
C ASP A 119 -10.73 1.44 -3.42
N PRO A 120 -11.71 1.50 -2.49
CA PRO A 120 -11.89 0.46 -1.48
C PRO A 120 -12.21 -0.92 -2.06
N LYS A 121 -12.94 -0.97 -3.18
CA LYS A 121 -13.33 -2.23 -3.83
C LYS A 121 -12.09 -2.94 -4.37
N ASN A 122 -11.25 -2.24 -5.11
CA ASN A 122 -10.01 -2.78 -5.67
C ASN A 122 -9.00 -3.12 -4.57
N ALA A 123 -8.82 -2.24 -3.58
CA ALA A 123 -7.93 -2.50 -2.45
C ALA A 123 -8.34 -3.78 -1.72
N THR A 124 -9.63 -3.93 -1.39
CA THR A 124 -10.15 -5.13 -0.72
C THR A 124 -9.94 -6.39 -1.56
N ALA A 125 -10.22 -6.33 -2.87
CA ALA A 125 -10.03 -7.47 -3.77
C ALA A 125 -8.57 -7.94 -3.80
N ILE A 126 -7.62 -7.00 -3.95
CA ILE A 126 -6.19 -7.31 -3.96
C ILE A 126 -5.74 -7.85 -2.58
N THR A 127 -6.16 -7.24 -1.48
CA THR A 127 -5.86 -7.73 -0.13
C THR A 127 -6.38 -9.16 0.08
N GLY A 128 -7.58 -9.46 -0.40
CA GLY A 128 -8.18 -10.79 -0.32
C GLY A 128 -7.35 -11.86 -1.05
N LEU A 129 -6.90 -11.56 -2.27
CA LEU A 129 -6.02 -12.45 -3.03
C LEU A 129 -4.69 -12.71 -2.31
N LEU A 130 -4.05 -11.64 -1.84
CA LEU A 130 -2.74 -11.74 -1.18
C LEU A 130 -2.80 -12.43 0.18
N THR A 131 -3.94 -12.37 0.85
CA THR A 131 -4.10 -12.97 2.18
C THR A 131 -3.96 -14.49 2.13
N GLN A 132 -4.34 -15.11 1.02
CA GLN A 132 -4.25 -16.56 0.82
C GLN A 132 -2.80 -17.06 0.88
N TYR A 133 -1.85 -16.25 0.42
CA TYR A 133 -0.44 -16.63 0.43
C TYR A 133 0.15 -16.79 1.84
N TRP A 134 -0.44 -16.17 2.86
CA TRP A 134 0.03 -16.32 4.23
C TRP A 134 -0.13 -17.75 4.76
N GLN A 135 -1.07 -18.52 4.21
CA GLN A 135 -1.30 -19.91 4.63
C GLN A 135 -0.16 -20.84 4.22
N ILE A 136 0.56 -20.50 3.16
CA ILE A 136 1.66 -21.31 2.61
C ILE A 136 3.04 -20.71 2.89
N ALA A 137 3.10 -19.50 3.43
CA ALA A 137 4.34 -18.83 3.77
C ALA A 137 4.92 -19.38 5.09
N LYS A 138 6.24 -19.58 5.14
CA LYS A 138 6.96 -20.08 6.31
C LYS A 138 7.64 -18.95 7.05
N ARG A 139 7.52 -18.93 8.38
CA ARG A 139 8.20 -17.93 9.21
C ARG A 139 9.72 -18.05 9.08
N TYR A 140 10.39 -16.91 8.98
CA TYR A 140 11.85 -16.77 8.87
C TYR A 140 12.46 -16.19 10.14
#